data_AF-A0A2N1XJA0-F1
#
_entry.id   AF-A0A2N1XJA0-F1
#
_cell.length_a   1.000
_cell.length_b   1.000
_cell.length_c   1.000
_cell.angle_alpha   90.00
_cell.angle_beta   90.00
_cell.angle_gamma   90.00
#
_symmetry.space_group_name_H-M   'P 1'
#
loop_
_entity.id
_entity.type
_entity.pdbx_description
1 polymer ?
#
loop_
_entity_poly.entity_id
_entity_poly.type
_entity_poly.pdbx_seq_one_letter_code
_entity_poly.pdbx_strand_id
1 'polypeptide(L)'
;MFATASIGVLAAVAVLQSALPGPVRWLSATALPAFALWRVWHESRRRRWVLHWPGLDRSATRVMDGHETPVIITAVHLRGPLASISLNDGARRIVHHLWWPDTLDAASRRSLHLMAQQLARLPASPGL
;
A
#
# COMPACT_ATOMS: atom_id res chain seq x y z
N MET A 1 12.58 3.69 -11.03
CA MET A 1 11.84 2.92 -12.07
C MET A 1 12.76 2.22 -13.07
N PHE A 2 13.96 2.72 -13.38
CA PHE A 2 14.87 2.11 -14.38
C PHE A 2 15.60 0.83 -13.92
N ALA A 3 15.82 0.66 -12.61
CA ALA A 3 16.62 -0.46 -12.08
C ALA A 3 15.98 -1.85 -12.28
N THR A 4 14.65 -1.95 -12.26
CA THR A 4 13.95 -3.23 -12.47
C THR A 4 13.92 -3.63 -13.94
N ALA A 5 13.87 -2.65 -14.85
CA ALA A 5 13.94 -2.90 -16.29
C ALA A 5 15.33 -3.43 -16.69
N SER A 6 16.40 -2.86 -16.14
CA SER A 6 17.76 -3.34 -16.40
C SER A 6 18.01 -4.75 -15.86
N ILE A 7 17.47 -5.10 -14.69
CA ILE A 7 17.57 -6.49 -14.16
C ILE A 7 16.84 -7.48 -15.08
N GLY A 8 15.67 -7.12 -15.61
CA GLY A 8 14.93 -7.97 -16.57
C GLY A 8 15.70 -8.20 -17.86
N VAL A 9 16.33 -7.16 -18.41
CA VAL A 9 17.16 -7.25 -19.62
C VAL A 9 18.42 -8.07 -19.36
N LEU A 10 19.13 -7.84 -18.24
CA LEU A 10 20.32 -8.64 -17.89
C LEU A 10 19.99 -10.12 -17.67
N ALA A 11 18.84 -10.43 -17.05
CA ALA A 11 18.40 -11.81 -16.87
C ALA A 11 18.10 -12.50 -18.20
N ALA A 12 17.46 -11.81 -19.15
CA ALA A 12 17.22 -12.32 -20.49
C ALA A 12 18.53 -12.59 -21.25
N VAL A 13 19.52 -11.69 -21.14
CA VAL A 13 20.85 -11.86 -21.75
C VAL A 13 21.63 -13.02 -21.11
N ALA A 14 21.56 -13.18 -19.78
CA ALA A 14 22.18 -14.30 -19.08
C ALA A 14 21.57 -15.67 -19.46
N VAL A 15 20.25 -15.73 -19.67
CA VAL A 15 19.55 -16.93 -20.15
C VAL A 15 19.90 -17.24 -21.61
N LEU A 16 20.08 -16.21 -22.45
CA LEU A 16 20.47 -16.38 -23.85
C LEU A 16 21.91 -16.93 -23.98
N GLN A 17 22.80 -16.54 -23.06
CA GLN A 17 24.17 -17.02 -22.93
C GLN A 17 24.26 -18.41 -22.28
N SER A 18 23.20 -18.88 -21.61
CA SER A 18 23.19 -20.20 -20.97
C SER A 18 22.83 -21.30 -21.97
N ALA A 19 23.60 -22.38 -21.97
CA ALA A 19 23.47 -23.54 -22.86
C ALA A 19 22.27 -24.43 -22.49
N LEU A 20 21.08 -23.83 -22.37
CA LEU A 20 19.82 -24.52 -22.07
C LEU A 20 19.13 -24.98 -23.37
N PRO A 21 18.51 -26.17 -23.38
CA PRO A 21 17.82 -26.72 -24.56
C PRO A 21 16.67 -25.81 -25.02
N GLY A 22 16.54 -25.68 -26.35
CA GLY A 22 15.75 -24.66 -27.07
C GLY A 22 14.37 -24.29 -26.51
N PRO A 23 13.48 -25.22 -26.12
CA PRO A 23 12.13 -24.85 -25.66
C PRO A 23 12.14 -24.13 -24.30
N VAL A 24 13.11 -24.45 -23.42
CA VAL A 24 13.21 -23.83 -22.09
C VAL A 24 13.67 -22.38 -22.20
N ARG A 25 14.55 -22.08 -23.17
CA ARG A 25 15.08 -20.72 -23.42
C ARG A 25 13.96 -19.71 -23.72
N TRP A 26 13.00 -20.07 -24.57
CA TRP A 26 11.87 -19.21 -24.92
C TRP A 26 10.87 -19.01 -23.78
N LEU A 27 10.61 -20.05 -22.98
CA LEU A 27 9.77 -19.95 -21.78
C LEU A 27 10.37 -18.99 -20.75
N SER A 28 11.68 -19.10 -20.48
CA SER A 28 12.36 -18.18 -19.56
C SER A 28 12.45 -16.76 -20.10
N ALA A 29 12.69 -16.58 -21.41
CA ALA A 29 12.81 -15.26 -22.04
C ALA A 29 11.49 -14.46 -22.00
N THR A 30 10.34 -15.14 -21.98
CA THR A 30 9.02 -14.51 -21.89
C THR A 30 8.52 -14.39 -20.45
N ALA A 31 8.83 -15.35 -19.58
CA ALA A 31 8.43 -15.32 -18.17
C ALA A 31 9.05 -14.15 -17.39
N LEU A 32 10.32 -13.82 -17.65
CA LEU A 32 11.03 -12.72 -16.98
C LEU A 32 10.39 -11.33 -17.23
N PRO A 33 10.17 -10.89 -18.49
CA PRO A 33 9.51 -9.62 -18.75
C PRO A 33 8.04 -9.64 -18.31
N ALA A 34 7.34 -10.77 -18.44
CA ALA A 34 5.96 -10.90 -17.94
C ALA A 34 5.90 -10.70 -16.42
N PHE A 35 6.83 -11.28 -15.66
CA PHE A 35 6.89 -11.12 -14.21
C PHE A 35 7.28 -9.70 -13.81
N ALA A 36 8.24 -9.08 -14.51
CA ALA A 36 8.62 -7.69 -14.26
C ALA A 36 7.46 -6.72 -14.55
N LEU A 37 6.74 -6.93 -15.66
CA LEU A 37 5.58 -6.13 -16.04
C LEU A 37 4.43 -6.34 -15.05
N TRP A 38 4.18 -7.58 -14.62
CA TRP A 38 3.20 -7.90 -13.59
C TRP A 38 3.51 -7.21 -12.26
N ARG A 39 4.78 -7.20 -11.85
CA ARG A 39 5.22 -6.53 -10.62
C ARG A 39 5.06 -5.01 -10.71
N VAL A 40 5.43 -4.41 -11.84
CA VAL A 40 5.24 -2.96 -12.09
C VAL A 40 3.75 -2.62 -12.14
N TRP A 41 2.93 -3.46 -12.76
CA TRP A 41 1.49 -3.27 -12.83
C TRP A 41 0.81 -3.45 -11.48
N HIS A 42 1.26 -4.40 -10.67
CA HIS A 42 0.77 -4.58 -9.31
C HIS A 42 1.15 -3.38 -8.42
N GLU A 43 2.37 -2.87 -8.55
CA GLU A 43 2.82 -1.70 -7.80
C GLU A 43 2.13 -0.40 -8.27
N SER A 44 1.86 -0.26 -9.57
CA SER A 44 1.08 0.86 -10.10
C SER A 44 -0.42 0.77 -9.78
N ARG A 45 -0.94 -0.44 -9.57
CA ARG A 45 -2.29 -0.68 -9.03
C ARG A 45 -2.42 -0.44 -7.53
N ARG A 46 -1.33 -0.18 -6.78
CA ARG A 46 -1.44 0.36 -5.42
C ARG A 46 -1.95 1.80 -5.51
N ARG A 47 -3.28 1.94 -5.56
CA ARG A 47 -3.96 3.24 -5.59
C ARG A 47 -3.50 4.08 -4.41
N ARG A 48 -2.97 5.26 -4.72
CA ARG A 48 -2.62 6.27 -3.71
C ARG A 48 -3.93 6.83 -3.16
N TRP A 49 -4.03 6.86 -1.84
CA TRP A 49 -5.12 7.50 -1.13
C TRP A 49 -4.51 8.38 -0.05
N VAL A 50 -5.18 9.49 0.23
CA VAL A 50 -4.80 10.45 1.27
C VAL A 50 -5.93 10.47 2.28
N LEU A 51 -5.58 10.50 3.57
CA LEU A 51 -6.56 10.63 4.65
C LEU A 51 -6.42 12.01 5.27
N HIS A 52 -7.46 12.82 5.12
CA HIS A 52 -7.57 14.10 5.80
C HIS A 52 -8.32 13.88 7.11
N TRP A 53 -7.61 13.99 8.22
CA TRP A 53 -8.19 13.88 9.56
C TRP A 53 -8.08 15.24 10.28
N PRO A 54 -9.20 15.89 10.61
CA PRO A 54 -9.20 17.22 11.23
C PRO A 54 -8.83 17.19 12.72
N GLY A 55 -8.71 16.02 13.35
CA GLY A 55 -8.23 15.92 14.73
C GLY A 55 -9.26 16.19 15.81
N LEU A 56 -10.53 16.48 15.50
CA LEU A 56 -11.57 16.73 16.51
C LEU A 56 -12.37 15.48 16.90
N ASP A 57 -12.56 14.55 15.98
CA ASP A 57 -13.40 13.36 16.18
C ASP A 57 -12.86 12.16 15.36
N ARG A 58 -13.55 11.02 15.37
CA ARG A 58 -13.28 9.85 14.53
C ARG A 58 -13.65 10.07 13.06
N SER A 59 -14.28 11.18 12.70
CA SER A 59 -14.58 11.52 11.31
C SER A 59 -13.30 11.92 10.56
N ALA A 60 -13.15 11.39 9.35
CA ALA A 60 -12.06 11.72 8.44
C ALA A 60 -12.57 11.71 7.00
N THR A 61 -11.84 12.37 6.11
CA THR A 61 -12.15 12.36 4.68
C THR A 61 -11.06 11.59 3.96
N ARG A 62 -11.44 10.50 3.30
CA ARG A 62 -10.55 9.73 2.45
C ARG A 62 -10.61 10.30 1.05
N VAL A 63 -9.48 10.74 0.52
CA VAL A 63 -9.33 11.22 -0.85
C VAL A 63 -8.64 10.14 -1.67
N MET A 64 -9.33 9.60 -2.67
CA MET A 64 -8.80 8.59 -3.57
C MET A 64 -9.09 9.00 -5.01
N ASP A 65 -8.05 9.10 -5.85
CA ASP A 65 -8.20 9.53 -7.25
C ASP A 65 -9.00 10.85 -7.40
N GLY A 66 -8.80 11.79 -6.46
CA GLY A 66 -9.50 13.08 -6.41
C GLY A 66 -10.94 13.04 -5.88
N HIS A 67 -11.46 11.86 -5.53
CA HIS A 67 -12.78 11.71 -4.92
C HIS A 67 -12.67 11.72 -3.41
N GLU A 68 -13.38 12.65 -2.77
CA GLU A 68 -13.48 12.75 -1.33
C GLU A 68 -14.65 11.89 -0.84
N THR A 69 -14.36 10.97 0.08
CA THR A 69 -15.37 10.11 0.69
C THR A 69 -15.29 10.25 2.21
N PRO A 70 -16.40 10.62 2.88
CA PRO A 70 -16.42 10.70 4.34
C PRO A 70 -16.32 9.30 4.94
N VAL A 71 -15.34 9.09 5.81
CA VAL A 71 -15.07 7.82 6.49
C VAL A 71 -14.94 8.03 8.00
N ILE A 72 -15.26 7.01 8.77
CA ILE A 72 -15.10 7.00 10.22
C ILE A 72 -13.92 6.11 10.60
N ILE A 73 -12.93 6.67 11.27
CA ILE A 73 -11.79 5.94 11.81
C ILE A 73 -12.28 5.11 13.00
N THR A 74 -12.34 3.80 12.78
CA THR A 74 -12.81 2.84 13.77
C THR A 74 -11.70 2.50 14.74
N ALA A 75 -10.51 2.19 14.22
CA ALA A 75 -9.35 1.80 15.00
C ALA A 75 -8.06 2.14 14.28
N VAL A 76 -7.05 2.56 15.03
CA VAL A 76 -5.67 2.74 14.57
C VAL A 76 -4.79 1.91 15.47
N HIS A 77 -4.01 0.99 14.91
CA HIS A 77 -3.03 0.22 15.67
C HIS A 77 -1.63 0.45 15.12
N LEU A 78 -0.72 0.73 16.04
CA LEU A 78 0.72 0.79 15.80
C LEU A 78 1.34 -0.40 16.54
N ARG A 79 1.64 -1.47 15.82
CA ARG A 79 2.27 -2.68 16.39
C ARG A 79 3.71 -2.77 15.90
N GLY A 80 4.59 -2.01 16.55
CA GLY A 80 6.01 -1.95 16.18
C GLY A 80 6.20 -1.48 14.74
N PRO A 81 6.78 -2.29 13.84
CA PRO A 81 7.04 -1.90 12.46
C PRO A 81 5.80 -2.02 11.55
N LEU A 82 4.61 -2.28 12.09
CA LEU A 82 3.37 -2.40 11.33
C LEU A 82 2.35 -1.36 11.81
N ALA A 83 1.85 -0.57 10.88
CA ALA A 83 0.75 0.36 11.10
C ALA A 83 -0.52 -0.19 10.42
N SER A 84 -1.64 -0.18 11.14
CA SER A 84 -2.94 -0.50 10.59
C SER A 84 -3.98 0.57 10.94
N ILE A 85 -4.89 0.82 10.01
CA ILE A 85 -6.08 1.64 10.21
C ILE A 85 -7.31 0.92 9.71
N SER A 86 -8.38 1.02 10.46
CA SER A 86 -9.70 0.50 10.12
C SER A 86 -10.62 1.69 9.92
N LEU A 87 -11.17 1.81 8.72
CA LEU A 87 -12.06 2.88 8.29
C LEU A 87 -13.44 2.29 8.03
N ASN A 88 -14.50 2.99 8.40
CA ASN A 88 -15.87 2.65 8.04
C ASN A 88 -16.37 3.69 7.04
N ASP A 89 -16.78 3.24 5.86
CA ASP A 89 -17.16 4.09 4.71
C ASP A 89 -18.58 4.68 4.82
N GLY A 90 -19.16 4.70 6.03
CA GLY A 90 -20.56 5.09 6.28
C GLY A 90 -21.60 4.08 5.78
N ALA A 91 -21.32 3.36 4.69
CA ALA A 91 -22.16 2.32 4.10
C ALA A 91 -22.03 0.94 4.78
N ARG A 92 -21.70 0.91 6.10
CA ARG A 92 -21.40 -0.30 6.90
C ARG A 92 -20.22 -1.16 6.42
N ARG A 93 -19.46 -0.71 5.42
CA ARG A 93 -18.27 -1.43 4.98
C ARG A 93 -17.05 -0.98 5.78
N ILE A 94 -16.48 -1.91 6.55
CA ILE A 94 -15.21 -1.70 7.23
C ILE A 94 -14.09 -2.07 6.25
N VAL A 95 -13.17 -1.14 6.03
CA VAL A 95 -11.99 -1.29 5.20
C VAL A 95 -10.77 -1.23 6.11
N HIS A 96 -9.93 -2.26 6.03
CA HIS A 96 -8.68 -2.34 6.78
C HIS A 96 -7.51 -2.07 5.84
N HIS A 97 -6.65 -1.12 6.22
CA HIS A 97 -5.38 -0.88 5.54
C HIS A 97 -4.24 -1.24 6.49
N LEU A 98 -3.26 -1.97 5.97
CA LEU A 98 -2.04 -2.39 6.67
C LEU A 98 -0.84 -1.95 5.83
N TRP A 99 0.12 -1.27 6.46
CA TRP A 99 1.35 -0.84 5.80
C TRP A 99 2.52 -0.76 6.78
N TRP A 100 3.72 -0.71 6.21
CA TRP A 100 4.94 -0.45 6.96
C TRP A 100 5.09 1.06 7.14
N PRO A 101 5.32 1.59 8.35
CA PRO A 101 5.46 3.01 8.60
C PRO A 101 6.74 3.60 7.99
N ASP A 102 7.68 2.76 7.56
CA ASP A 102 8.88 3.19 6.83
C ASP A 102 8.60 3.68 5.41
N THR A 103 7.43 3.36 4.84
CA THR A 103 7.03 3.93 3.55
C THR A 103 6.41 5.33 3.68
N LEU A 104 6.19 5.82 4.89
CA LEU A 104 5.70 7.17 5.17
C LEU A 104 6.88 8.11 5.46
N ASP A 105 6.76 9.36 5.01
CA ASP A 105 7.68 10.44 5.37
C ASP A 105 7.57 10.77 6.88
N ALA A 106 8.58 11.48 7.41
CA ALA A 106 8.66 11.77 8.83
C ALA A 106 7.44 12.57 9.36
N ALA A 107 6.88 13.47 8.55
CA ALA A 107 5.71 14.26 8.95
C ALA A 107 4.45 13.39 9.05
N SER A 108 4.19 12.55 8.03
CA SER A 108 3.03 11.64 8.06
C SER A 108 3.16 10.56 9.12
N ARG A 109 4.38 10.14 9.47
CA ARG A 109 4.61 9.24 10.60
C ARG A 109 4.23 9.90 11.93
N ARG A 110 4.61 11.18 12.12
CA ARG A 110 4.26 11.94 13.33
C ARG A 110 2.75 12.16 13.43
N SER A 111 2.08 12.54 12.33
CA SER A 111 0.63 12.71 12.34
C SER A 111 -0.08 11.40 12.67
N LEU A 112 0.40 10.26 12.18
CA LEU A 112 -0.15 8.95 12.51
C LEU A 112 0.04 8.58 13.99
N HIS A 113 1.19 8.89 14.59
CA HIS A 113 1.39 8.71 16.03
C HIS A 113 0.42 9.59 16.85
N LEU A 114 0.22 10.84 16.44
CA LEU A 114 -0.75 11.73 17.07
C LEU A 114 -2.18 11.19 16.95
N MET A 115 -2.55 10.71 15.75
CA MET A 115 -3.84 10.05 15.51
C MET A 115 -4.05 8.88 16.47
N ALA A 116 -3.09 7.96 16.57
CA ALA A 116 -3.21 6.79 17.44
C ALA A 116 -3.35 7.18 18.92
N GLN A 117 -2.55 8.13 19.39
CA GLN A 117 -2.62 8.62 20.78
C GLN A 117 -3.96 9.30 21.07
N GLN A 118 -4.49 10.06 20.12
CA GLN A 118 -5.73 10.80 20.30
C GLN A 118 -6.96 9.88 20.18
N LEU A 119 -6.95 8.93 19.24
CA LEU A 119 -8.00 7.93 19.11
C LEU A 119 -8.08 6.99 20.31
N ALA A 120 -6.95 6.70 20.97
CA ALA A 120 -6.91 5.95 22.22
C ALA A 120 -7.53 6.71 23.40
N ARG A 121 -7.53 8.05 23.36
CA ARG A 121 -8.18 8.91 24.36
C ARG A 121 -9.67 9.08 24.11
N LEU A 122 -10.10 8.97 22.86
CA LEU A 122 -11.52 9.01 22.51
C LEU A 122 -12.17 7.70 22.99
N PRO A 123 -13.28 7.75 23.75
CA PRO A 123 -13.99 6.54 24.16
C PRO A 123 -14.30 5.71 22.92
N ALA A 124 -14.10 4.39 23.02
CA ALA A 124 -14.55 3.45 22.00
C ALA A 124 -16.03 3.75 21.74
N SER A 125 -16.39 4.11 20.50
CA SER A 125 -17.79 4.32 20.17
C SER A 125 -18.53 3.02 20.48
N PRO A 126 -19.45 3.01 21.46
CA PRO A 126 -20.18 1.80 21.84
C PRO A 126 -21.26 1.59 20.78
N GLY A 127 -20.90 0.95 19.68
CA GLY A 127 -21.83 0.80 18.56
C GLY A 127 -21.13 0.45 17.25
N LEU A 128 -20.45 -0.69 17.24
CA LEU A 128 -20.40 -1.55 16.05
C LEU A 128 -21.22 -2.80 16.35
#